data_AF-A0A2V5RSA7-F1
#
_entry.id   AF-A0A2V5RSA7-F1
#
_cell.length_a   1.000
_cell.length_b   1.000
_cell.length_c   1.000
_cell.angle_alpha   90.00
_cell.angle_beta   90.00
_cell.angle_gamma   90.00
#
_symmetry.space_group_name_H-M   'P 1'
#
loop_
_entity.id
_entity.type
_entity.pdbx_description
1 polymer ?
#
loop_
_entity_poly.entity_id
_entity_poly.type
_entity_poly.pdbx_seq_one_letter_code
_entity_poly.pdbx_strand_id
1 'polypeptide(L)' 'RGTEARQFFVIANVTSPAILIEGGFLTNKEDISKLASEDYRDQIAAAVADGILRYRDAASQRKSTLAATGGEKR' A
#
# COMPACT_ATOMS: atom_id res chain seq x y z
N ARG A 1 4.73 -13.13 4.42
CA ARG A 1 5.60 -11.97 4.05
C ARG A 1 4.94 -10.69 4.59
N GLY A 2 5.73 -9.65 4.90
CA GLY A 2 5.30 -8.40 5.54
C GLY A 2 5.91 -7.16 4.87
N THR A 3 5.97 -6.03 5.57
CA THR A 3 6.52 -4.76 5.05
C THR A 3 8.02 -4.67 5.27
N GLU A 4 8.78 -4.29 4.24
CA GLU A 4 10.23 -4.12 4.31
C GLU A 4 10.63 -2.71 3.86
N ALA A 5 11.50 -2.05 4.63
CA ALA A 5 12.04 -0.74 4.25
C ALA A 5 13.22 -0.90 3.29
N ARG A 6 13.05 -0.48 2.04
CA ARG A 6 14.10 -0.47 1.01
C ARG A 6 14.08 0.80 0.19
N GLN A 7 15.24 1.20 -0.31
CA GLN A 7 15.40 2.39 -1.15
C GLN A 7 15.36 2.03 -2.64
N PHE A 8 14.18 1.65 -3.14
CA PHE A 8 13.99 1.55 -4.59
C PHE A 8 13.83 2.95 -5.18
N PHE A 9 14.52 3.23 -6.29
CA PHE A 9 14.48 4.54 -6.96
C PHE A 9 13.04 5.06 -7.17
N VAL A 10 12.13 4.16 -7.57
CA VAL A 10 10.73 4.46 -7.88
C VAL A 10 9.89 4.92 -6.69
N ILE A 11 10.26 4.55 -5.46
CA ILE A 11 9.56 4.99 -4.24
C ILE A 11 10.37 5.99 -3.40
N ALA A 12 11.68 6.07 -3.63
CA ALA A 12 12.55 6.99 -2.89
C ALA A 12 12.46 8.43 -3.41
N ASN A 13 12.10 8.63 -4.69
CA ASN A 13 12.15 9.94 -5.35
C ASN A 13 10.75 10.53 -5.66
N VAL A 14 9.79 10.32 -4.77
CA VAL A 14 8.42 10.85 -4.89
C VAL A 14 8.06 11.71 -3.68
N THR A 15 7.24 12.74 -3.89
CA THR A 15 6.79 13.66 -2.83
C THR A 15 5.55 13.17 -2.08
N SER A 16 4.88 12.16 -2.62
CA SER A 16 3.70 11.53 -2.04
C SER A 16 4.07 10.21 -1.35
N PRO A 17 3.26 9.72 -0.39
CA PRO A 17 3.45 8.38 0.16
C PRO A 17 3.46 7.32 -0.95
N ALA A 18 4.46 6.44 -0.97
CA ALA A 18 4.58 5.40 -1.97
C ALA A 18 5.04 4.07 -1.37
N ILE A 19 4.58 2.99 -2.02
CA ILE A 19 4.91 1.60 -1.69
C ILE A 19 5.18 0.83 -2.99
N LEU A 20 5.94 -0.25 -2.89
CA LEU A 20 6.14 -1.23 -3.96
C LEU A 20 5.57 -2.56 -3.47
N ILE A 21 4.78 -3.24 -4.30
CA ILE A 21 4.13 -4.51 -3.96
C ILE A 21 4.72 -5.62 -4.82
N GLU A 22 5.23 -6.66 -4.17
CA GLU A 22 5.64 -7.91 -4.81
C GLU A 22 4.47 -8.90 -4.77
N GLY A 23 3.78 -9.10 -5.90
CA GLY A 23 2.62 -10.00 -6.00
C GLY A 23 2.95 -11.50 -6.08
N GLY A 24 4.22 -11.85 -6.27
CA GLY A 24 4.71 -13.23 -6.38
C GLY A 24 6.08 -13.31 -7.05
N PHE A 25 6.69 -14.50 -7.05
CA PHE A 25 8.01 -14.74 -7.66
C PHE A 25 7.90 -15.51 -8.97
N LEU A 26 8.35 -14.91 -10.08
CA LEU A 26 8.43 -15.61 -11.37
C LEU A 26 9.47 -16.74 -11.40
N THR A 27 10.30 -16.87 -10.37
CA THR A 27 11.20 -18.01 -10.19
C THR A 27 10.55 -19.18 -9.46
N ASN A 28 9.36 -18.98 -8.87
CA ASN A 28 8.59 -20.01 -8.18
C ASN A 28 7.44 -20.49 -9.07
N LYS A 29 7.41 -21.78 -9.40
CA LYS A 29 6.40 -22.37 -10.30
C LYS A 29 4.96 -22.24 -9.78
N GLU A 30 4.76 -22.30 -8.48
CA GLU A 30 3.44 -22.15 -7.85
C GLU A 30 2.96 -20.70 -8.00
N ASP A 31 3.82 -19.73 -7.73
CA ASP A 31 3.51 -18.31 -7.90
C ASP A 31 3.23 -17.96 -9.36
N ILE A 32 3.98 -18.52 -10.32
CA ILE A 32 3.69 -18.35 -11.75
C ILE A 32 2.28 -18.82 -12.09
N SER A 33 1.90 -20.00 -11.58
CA SER A 33 0.57 -20.58 -11.85
C SER A 33 -0.54 -19.70 -11.27
N LYS A 34 -0.33 -19.15 -10.08
CA LYS A 34 -1.26 -18.19 -9.46
C LYS A 34 -1.31 -16.89 -10.25
N LEU A 35 -0.17 -16.28 -10.58
CA LEU A 35 -0.07 -15.03 -11.34
C LEU A 35 -0.70 -15.13 -12.75
N ALA A 36 -0.66 -16.33 -13.36
CA ALA A 36 -1.32 -16.61 -14.63
C ALA A 36 -2.86 -16.66 -14.52
N SER A 37 -3.41 -16.93 -13.33
CA SER A 37 -4.85 -16.95 -13.09
C SER A 37 -5.45 -15.54 -13.02
N GLU A 38 -6.59 -15.34 -13.68
CA GLU A 38 -7.37 -14.10 -13.60
C GLU A 38 -7.89 -13.87 -12.17
N ASP A 39 -8.50 -14.88 -11.56
CA ASP A 39 -9.03 -14.81 -10.20
C ASP A 39 -7.99 -14.33 -9.18
N TYR A 40 -6.74 -14.77 -9.31
CA TYR A 40 -5.67 -14.37 -8.39
C TYR A 40 -5.25 -12.92 -8.60
N ARG A 41 -5.17 -12.47 -9.87
CA ARG A 41 -4.88 -11.07 -10.19
C ARG A 41 -6.00 -10.15 -9.69
N ASP A 42 -7.25 -10.58 -9.81
CA ASP A 42 -8.42 -9.84 -9.31
C ASP A 42 -8.42 -9.75 -7.78
N GLN A 43 -8.07 -10.83 -7.09
CA GLN A 43 -7.89 -10.82 -5.64
C GLN A 43 -6.79 -9.85 -5.19
N ILE A 44 -5.64 -9.84 -5.88
CA ILE A 44 -4.57 -8.86 -5.60
C ILE A 44 -5.07 -7.44 -5.85
N ALA A 45 -5.73 -7.18 -6.99
CA ALA A 45 -6.23 -5.84 -7.33
C ALA A 45 -7.24 -5.34 -6.29
N ALA A 46 -8.18 -6.18 -5.88
CA ALA A 46 -9.16 -5.87 -4.85
C ALA A 46 -8.49 -5.54 -3.50
N ALA A 47 -7.50 -6.34 -3.09
CA ALA A 47 -6.76 -6.11 -1.86
C ALA A 47 -5.96 -4.79 -1.89
N VAL A 48 -5.35 -4.46 -3.03
CA VAL A 48 -4.63 -3.20 -3.23
C VAL A 48 -5.59 -2.01 -3.16
N ALA A 49 -6.74 -2.09 -3.83
CA ALA A 49 -7.74 -1.04 -3.81
C ALA A 49 -8.28 -0.79 -2.39
N ASP A 50 -8.65 -1.84 -1.67
CA ASP A 50 -9.12 -1.77 -0.28
C ASP A 50 -8.04 -1.17 0.64
N GLY A 51 -6.78 -1.59 0.48
CA GLY A 51 -5.65 -1.01 1.23
C GLY A 51 -5.49 0.50 1.02
N ILE A 52 -5.63 0.98 -0.22
CA ILE A 52 -5.56 2.41 -0.56
C ILE A 52 -6.71 3.18 0.09
N LEU A 53 -7.94 2.65 0.03
CA LEU A 53 -9.11 3.28 0.65
C LEU A 53 -8.93 3.40 2.17
N ARG A 54 -8.51 2.32 2.84
CA ARG A 54 -8.22 2.31 4.27
C ARG A 54 -7.14 3.32 4.64
N TYR A 55 -6.07 3.41 3.85
CA TYR A 55 -5.02 4.39 4.06
C TYR A 55 -5.54 5.83 3.96
N ARG A 56 -6.34 6.13 2.93
CA ARG A 56 -6.95 7.45 2.74
C ARG A 56 -7.81 7.83 3.94
N ASP A 57 -8.63 6.92 4.42
CA ASP A 57 -9.55 7.18 5.53
C ASP A 57 -8.77 7.41 6.83
N ALA A 58 -7.77 6.56 7.12
CA ALA A 58 -6.88 6.74 8.27
C ALA A 58 -6.07 8.05 8.21
N ALA A 59 -5.55 8.41 7.03
CA ALA A 59 -4.80 9.65 6.84
C ALA A 59 -5.69 10.89 7.04
N SER A 60 -6.95 10.82 6.62
CA SER A 60 -7.94 11.89 6.80
C SER A 60 -8.30 12.08 8.28
N GLN A 61 -8.50 10.98 9.01
CA GLN A 61 -8.71 11.01 10.46
C GLN A 61 -7.51 11.63 11.19
N ARG A 62 -6.28 11.24 10.83
CA ARG A 62 -5.07 11.79 11.45
C ARG A 62 -4.96 13.31 11.28
N LYS A 63 -5.33 13.83 10.10
CA LYS A 63 -5.39 15.29 9.87
C LYS A 63 -6.43 15.96 10.77
N SER A 64 -7.62 15.36 10.92
CA SER A 64 -8.67 15.88 11.79
C SER A 64 -8.22 15.94 13.26
N THR A 65 -7.57 14.88 13.76
CA THR A 65 -7.07 14.84 15.15
C THR A 65 -6.00 15.91 15.41
N LEU A 66 -5.07 16.11 14.46
CA LEU A 66 -4.04 17.16 14.55
C LEU A 66 -4.63 18.57 14.54
N ALA A 67 -5.72 18.80 13.79
CA ALA A 67 -6.41 20.09 13.78
C ALA A 67 -7.13 20.37 15.11
N ALA A 68 -7.72 19.34 15.73
CA ALA A 68 -8.41 19.49 17.02
C ALA A 68 -7.44 19.81 18.18
N THR A 69 -6.28 19.18 18.25
CA THR A 69 -5.30 19.41 19.33
C THR A 69 -4.49 20.70 19.18
N GLY A 70 -4.38 21.23 17.95
CA GLY A 70 -3.75 22.53 17.70
C GLY A 70 -4.58 23.75 18.14
N GLY A 71 -5.89 23.57 18.35
CA GLY A 71 -6.81 24.62 18.83
C GLY A 71 -6.77 24.87 20.33
N GLU A 72 -6.27 23.92 21.12
CA GLU A 72 -6.27 23.97 22.59
C GLU A 72 -5.05 24.70 23.18
N LYS A 73 -4.12 25.14 22.33
CA LYS A 73 -2.88 25.86 22.70
C LYS A 73 -2.86 27.33 22.28
N ARG A 74 -4.02 27.98 22.19
CA ARG A 74 -4.15 29.43 22.02
C ARG A 74 -5.04 30.04 23.07
#